data_AF-A0A1J4YNW4-F1
#
_entry.id   AF-A0A1J4YNW4-F1
#
_cell.length_a   1.000
_cell.length_b   1.000
_cell.length_c   1.000
_cell.angle_alpha   90.00
_cell.angle_beta   90.00
_cell.angle_gamma   90.00
#
_symmetry.space_group_name_H-M   'P 1'
#
loop_
_entity.id
_entity.type
_entity.pdbx_description
1 polymer ?
#
loop_
_entity_poly.entity_id
_entity_poly.type
_entity_poly.pdbx_seq_one_letter_code
_entity_poly.pdbx_strand_id
1 'polypeptide(L)'
;MKRKDIDAIAVTSPDYCHEDHAVDALTAGKHVFCEKPLAITVRGCDRILSAWQKSKKKLMVGFNMHYMSIFQTMKDIVDRGTIGKIKAVWVRHFVGTGGDWYYHDWHGVSKNTTSLLLQKASHDIDMIHWITGKYTKKVSAFGSLDYYGGDKPNNLTCPNCKDKDVCVEVSPGGVGVNNESIGSQCVFRKEIDVEDTFIGTEGRINHHYQRRLQEE
;
A
#
# COMPACT_ATOMS: atom_id res chain seq x y z
N MET A 1 -16.92 15.24 8.38
CA MET A 1 -16.52 15.50 9.79
C MET A 1 -17.61 16.09 10.69
N LYS A 2 -18.48 17.02 10.23
CA LYS A 2 -19.46 17.72 11.10
C LYS A 2 -20.69 16.91 11.55
N ARG A 3 -20.99 15.80 10.88
CA ARG A 3 -22.13 14.91 11.19
C ARG A 3 -21.86 14.17 12.51
N LYS A 4 -22.71 14.39 13.52
CA LYS A 4 -22.57 13.79 14.86
C LYS A 4 -23.05 12.34 14.93
N ASP A 5 -23.92 11.95 14.02
CA ASP A 5 -24.50 10.62 13.86
C ASP A 5 -23.58 9.59 13.17
N ILE A 6 -22.41 10.03 12.70
CA ILE A 6 -21.39 9.13 12.13
C ILE A 6 -20.36 8.81 13.21
N ASP A 7 -20.20 7.53 13.54
CA ASP A 7 -19.22 7.09 14.55
C ASP A 7 -17.84 6.76 13.97
N ALA A 8 -17.80 6.28 12.72
CA ALA A 8 -16.60 5.79 12.07
C ALA A 8 -16.50 6.28 10.62
N ILE A 9 -15.26 6.37 10.12
CA ILE A 9 -14.93 6.77 8.74
C ILE A 9 -13.98 5.74 8.14
N ALA A 10 -14.27 5.31 6.92
CA ALA A 10 -13.35 4.55 6.09
C ALA A 10 -12.64 5.51 5.12
N VAL A 11 -11.32 5.60 5.21
CA VAL A 11 -10.47 6.37 4.31
C VAL A 11 -9.97 5.42 3.23
N THR A 12 -10.58 5.52 2.05
CA THR A 12 -10.25 4.76 0.83
C THR A 12 -9.97 5.70 -0.34
N SER A 13 -9.53 6.92 -0.03
CA SER A 13 -9.10 7.91 -1.03
C SER A 13 -7.76 7.50 -1.64
N PRO A 14 -7.22 8.21 -2.63
CA PRO A 14 -5.84 7.97 -3.08
C PRO A 14 -4.81 8.05 -1.93
N ASP A 15 -3.72 7.28 -2.06
CA ASP A 15 -2.71 7.06 -1.00
C ASP A 15 -2.16 8.38 -0.42
N TYR A 16 -1.90 9.37 -1.29
CA TYR A 16 -1.37 10.68 -0.91
C TYR A 16 -2.37 11.54 -0.11
N CYS A 17 -3.65 11.19 -0.10
CA CYS A 17 -4.68 11.89 0.68
C CYS A 17 -4.97 11.23 2.05
N HIS A 18 -4.43 10.03 2.30
CA HIS A 18 -4.75 9.27 3.52
C HIS A 18 -4.46 10.05 4.79
N GLU A 19 -3.34 10.77 4.79
CA GLU A 19 -2.89 11.53 5.94
C GLU A 19 -3.88 12.59 6.38
N ASP A 20 -4.23 13.51 5.48
CA ASP A 20 -5.14 14.61 5.78
C ASP A 20 -6.50 14.07 6.20
N HIS A 21 -7.04 13.09 5.45
CA HIS A 21 -8.33 12.50 5.75
C HIS A 21 -8.37 11.76 7.09
N ALA A 22 -7.34 10.99 7.42
CA ALA A 22 -7.27 10.25 8.67
C ALA A 22 -7.07 11.20 9.86
N VAL A 23 -6.20 12.20 9.75
CA VAL A 23 -5.97 13.22 10.80
C VAL A 23 -7.25 14.02 11.07
N ASP A 24 -7.95 14.46 10.03
CA ASP A 24 -9.21 15.18 10.17
C ASP A 24 -10.29 14.34 10.85
N ALA A 25 -10.41 13.06 10.47
CA ALA A 25 -11.37 12.13 11.06
C ALA A 25 -11.09 11.86 12.54
N LEU A 26 -9.83 11.60 12.89
CA LEU A 26 -9.41 11.35 14.27
C LEU A 26 -9.58 12.60 15.14
N THR A 27 -9.18 13.77 14.63
CA THR A 27 -9.37 15.07 15.31
C THR A 27 -10.84 15.37 15.55
N ALA A 28 -11.72 14.99 14.61
CA ALA A 28 -13.16 15.10 14.77
C ALA A 28 -13.79 14.06 15.72
N GLY A 29 -12.98 13.22 16.37
CA GLY A 29 -13.41 12.23 17.34
C GLY A 29 -14.10 11.02 16.73
N LYS A 30 -13.75 10.65 15.49
CA LYS A 30 -14.30 9.48 14.78
C LYS A 30 -13.35 8.29 14.86
N HIS A 31 -13.91 7.08 14.85
CA HIS A 31 -13.11 5.88 14.58
C HIS A 31 -12.66 5.89 13.11
N VAL A 32 -11.47 5.39 12.83
CA VAL A 32 -10.91 5.39 11.47
C VAL A 32 -10.49 4.00 11.06
N PHE A 33 -10.99 3.57 9.91
CA PHE A 33 -10.35 2.57 9.06
C PHE A 33 -9.63 3.33 7.95
N CYS A 34 -8.35 3.04 7.72
CA CYS A 34 -7.56 3.64 6.66
C CYS A 34 -7.02 2.54 5.76
N GLU A 35 -7.29 2.61 4.45
CA GLU A 35 -6.66 1.69 3.51
C GLU A 35 -5.13 1.81 3.56
N LYS A 36 -4.45 0.75 3.14
CA LYS A 36 -2.98 0.76 3.06
C LYS A 36 -2.53 1.49 1.77
N PRO A 37 -1.39 2.20 1.80
CA PRO A 37 -0.49 2.43 2.94
C PRO A 37 -1.07 3.46 3.93
N LEU A 38 -0.63 3.45 5.19
CA LEU A 38 -1.13 4.42 6.18
C LEU A 38 -0.91 5.88 5.73
N ALA A 39 0.25 6.17 5.15
CA ALA A 39 0.59 7.41 4.44
C ALA A 39 1.75 7.13 3.48
N ILE A 40 2.02 8.07 2.57
CA ILE A 40 3.16 7.99 1.64
C ILE A 40 4.48 8.53 2.19
N THR A 41 4.48 9.06 3.42
CA THR A 41 5.70 9.51 4.10
C THR A 41 5.72 9.07 5.55
N VAL A 42 6.91 8.85 6.10
CA VAL A 42 7.11 8.53 7.53
C VAL A 42 6.52 9.64 8.42
N ARG A 43 6.76 10.90 8.09
CA ARG A 43 6.20 12.04 8.82
C ARG A 43 4.66 12.05 8.79
N GLY A 44 4.07 11.64 7.67
CA GLY A 44 2.62 11.48 7.58
C GLY A 44 2.10 10.39 8.51
N CYS A 45 2.76 9.23 8.55
CA CYS A 45 2.45 8.18 9.53
C CYS A 45 2.54 8.71 10.97
N ASP A 46 3.59 9.46 11.32
CA ASP A 46 3.76 10.03 12.66
C ASP A 46 2.62 10.99 13.04
N ARG A 47 2.15 11.80 12.07
CA ARG A 47 1.03 12.72 12.27
C ARG A 47 -0.29 11.98 12.51
N ILE A 48 -0.56 10.93 11.74
CA ILE A 48 -1.75 10.10 11.94
C ILE A 48 -1.70 9.41 13.31
N LEU A 49 -0.56 8.82 13.69
CA LEU A 49 -0.39 8.17 14.99
C LEU A 49 -0.57 9.16 16.16
N SER A 50 -0.03 10.37 16.02
CA SER A 50 -0.20 11.44 17.01
C SER A 50 -1.66 11.86 17.14
N ALA A 51 -2.39 12.02 16.03
CA ALA A 51 -3.82 12.33 16.05
C ALA A 51 -4.63 11.21 16.67
N TRP A 52 -4.30 9.95 16.35
CA TRP A 52 -4.94 8.77 16.90
C TRP A 52 -4.80 8.70 18.42
N GLN A 53 -3.58 8.84 18.94
CA GLN A 53 -3.30 8.85 20.39
C GLN A 53 -4.10 9.94 21.11
N LYS A 54 -4.16 11.15 20.55
CA LYS A 54 -4.92 12.28 21.13
C LYS A 54 -6.44 12.06 21.09
N SER A 55 -6.95 11.47 20.01
CA SER A 55 -8.38 11.26 19.81
C SER A 55 -9.01 10.25 20.78
N LYS A 56 -8.19 9.32 21.29
CA LYS A 56 -8.63 8.13 22.04
C LYS A 56 -9.63 7.24 21.26
N LYS A 57 -9.62 7.34 19.92
CA LYS A 57 -10.46 6.54 19.02
C LYS A 57 -9.72 5.28 18.56
N LYS A 58 -10.40 4.47 17.76
CA LYS A 58 -9.81 3.28 17.13
C LYS A 58 -9.27 3.69 15.76
N LEU A 59 -8.07 3.20 15.45
CA LEU A 59 -7.45 3.27 14.13
C LEU A 59 -7.17 1.84 13.68
N MET A 60 -7.61 1.50 12.48
CA MET A 60 -7.33 0.24 11.81
C MET A 60 -6.74 0.53 10.43
N VAL A 61 -5.69 -0.21 10.05
CA VAL A 61 -5.10 -0.15 8.71
C VAL A 61 -5.62 -1.32 7.87
N GLY A 62 -5.87 -1.09 6.58
CA GLY A 62 -6.45 -2.02 5.61
C GLY A 62 -5.57 -3.22 5.22
N PHE A 63 -4.88 -3.86 6.17
CA PHE A 63 -4.14 -5.09 5.93
C PHE A 63 -5.07 -6.31 5.85
N ASN A 64 -5.81 -6.40 4.74
CA ASN A 64 -6.81 -7.45 4.52
C ASN A 64 -6.21 -8.88 4.51
N MET A 65 -4.93 -9.05 4.16
CA MET A 65 -4.26 -10.35 4.11
C MET A 65 -4.25 -11.07 5.47
N HIS A 66 -4.32 -10.34 6.58
CA HIS A 66 -4.51 -10.93 7.90
C HIS A 66 -5.76 -11.80 7.98
N TYR A 67 -6.81 -11.54 7.20
CA TYR A 67 -8.07 -12.28 7.27
C TYR A 67 -8.17 -13.42 6.25
N MET A 68 -7.18 -13.61 5.38
CA MET A 68 -7.20 -14.70 4.40
C MET A 68 -6.88 -16.03 5.09
N SER A 69 -7.65 -17.08 4.77
CA SER A 69 -7.52 -18.41 5.39
C SER A 69 -6.11 -19.00 5.29
N ILE A 70 -5.44 -18.80 4.14
CA ILE A 70 -4.07 -19.27 3.93
C ILE A 70 -3.10 -18.66 4.95
N PHE A 71 -3.20 -17.35 5.19
CA PHE A 71 -2.31 -16.63 6.10
C PHE A 71 -2.65 -16.88 7.57
N GLN A 72 -3.93 -17.01 7.90
CA GLN A 72 -4.37 -17.47 9.22
C GLN A 72 -3.82 -18.87 9.53
N THR A 73 -3.85 -19.80 8.56
CA THR A 73 -3.28 -21.15 8.71
C THR A 73 -1.76 -21.09 8.89
N MET A 74 -1.05 -20.29 8.09
CA MET A 74 0.39 -20.10 8.25
C MET A 74 0.75 -19.54 9.64
N LYS A 75 -0.01 -18.56 10.12
CA LYS A 75 0.17 -17.96 11.45
C LYS A 75 -0.02 -18.99 12.56
N ASP A 76 -1.08 -19.80 12.51
CA ASP A 76 -1.36 -20.85 13.49
C ASP A 76 -0.23 -21.91 13.54
N ILE A 77 0.26 -22.36 12.38
CA ILE A 77 1.39 -23.32 12.29
C ILE A 77 2.65 -22.74 12.96
N VAL A 78 2.93 -21.45 12.73
CA VAL A 78 4.07 -20.76 13.33
C VAL A 78 3.89 -20.59 14.84
N ASP A 79 2.71 -20.17 15.29
CA ASP A 79 2.42 -19.91 16.71
C ASP A 79 2.43 -21.18 17.56
N ARG A 80 2.06 -22.33 16.98
CA ARG A 80 2.19 -23.64 17.63
C ARG A 80 3.63 -24.15 17.68
N GLY A 81 4.57 -23.47 17.03
CA GLY A 81 5.97 -23.87 16.98
C GLY A 81 6.24 -25.09 16.08
N THR A 82 5.30 -25.47 15.20
CA THR A 82 5.37 -26.69 14.39
C THR A 82 6.61 -26.75 13.50
N ILE A 83 7.06 -25.60 12.97
CA ILE A 83 8.26 -25.49 12.12
C ILE A 83 9.52 -25.07 12.89
N GLY A 84 9.43 -24.98 14.23
CA GLY A 84 10.51 -24.49 15.09
C GLY A 84 10.83 -23.01 14.87
N LYS A 85 12.11 -22.64 15.06
CA LYS A 85 12.56 -21.25 14.94
C LYS A 85 12.70 -20.85 13.47
N ILE A 86 11.90 -19.89 13.03
CA ILE A 86 12.01 -19.25 11.71
C ILE A 86 13.43 -18.66 11.53
N LYS A 87 14.07 -19.03 10.43
CA LYS A 87 15.42 -18.57 10.06
C LYS A 87 15.42 -17.56 8.92
N ALA A 88 14.52 -17.76 7.96
CA ALA A 88 14.35 -16.90 6.79
C ALA A 88 12.88 -16.95 6.35
N VAL A 89 12.42 -15.85 5.77
CA VAL A 89 11.15 -15.76 5.06
C VAL A 89 11.46 -15.21 3.68
N TRP A 90 10.84 -15.78 2.66
CA TRP A 90 10.99 -15.31 1.28
C TRP A 90 9.61 -15.14 0.67
N VAL A 91 9.39 -13.97 0.08
CA VAL A 91 8.17 -13.63 -0.63
C VAL A 91 8.52 -13.32 -2.09
N ARG A 92 7.72 -13.85 -3.01
CA ARG A 92 7.74 -13.50 -4.43
C ARG A 92 6.32 -13.15 -4.81
N HIS A 93 6.09 -11.89 -5.14
CA HIS A 93 4.77 -11.38 -5.47
C HIS A 93 4.75 -10.99 -6.93
N PHE A 94 3.95 -11.69 -7.73
CA PHE A 94 3.74 -11.39 -9.14
C PHE A 94 2.39 -10.72 -9.32
N VAL A 95 2.35 -9.62 -10.07
CA VAL A 95 1.11 -8.95 -10.47
C VAL A 95 0.93 -9.19 -11.96
N GLY A 96 -0.04 -10.04 -12.32
CA GLY A 96 -0.29 -10.38 -13.73
C GLY A 96 -0.90 -9.26 -14.56
N THR A 97 -1.52 -8.26 -13.93
CA THR A 97 -2.21 -7.13 -14.58
C THR A 97 -1.64 -5.79 -14.12
N GLY A 98 -0.30 -5.65 -14.18
CA GLY A 98 0.41 -4.49 -13.64
C GLY A 98 -0.12 -3.16 -14.18
N GLY A 99 -0.35 -3.06 -15.50
CA GLY A 99 -0.88 -1.88 -16.16
C GLY A 99 -2.20 -1.40 -15.54
N ASP A 100 -3.18 -2.29 -15.44
CA ASP A 100 -4.53 -2.01 -14.93
C ASP A 100 -4.56 -1.52 -13.49
N TRP A 101 -3.68 -2.06 -12.63
CA TRP A 101 -3.72 -1.73 -11.20
C TRP A 101 -2.83 -0.55 -10.82
N TYR A 102 -1.76 -0.27 -11.57
CA TYR A 102 -0.71 0.63 -11.09
C TYR A 102 -0.22 1.68 -12.08
N TYR A 103 -0.46 1.51 -13.39
CA TYR A 103 0.15 2.41 -14.37
C TYR A 103 -0.87 3.19 -15.20
N HIS A 104 -2.15 2.80 -15.20
CA HIS A 104 -3.20 3.49 -15.95
C HIS A 104 -3.77 4.75 -15.27
N ASP A 105 -3.30 5.11 -14.07
CA ASP A 105 -3.76 6.29 -13.33
C ASP A 105 -2.65 6.94 -12.48
N TRP A 106 -3.04 7.66 -11.43
CA TRP A 106 -2.16 8.35 -10.48
C TRP A 106 -1.14 7.44 -9.78
N HIS A 107 -1.35 6.13 -9.76
CA HIS A 107 -0.47 5.18 -9.07
C HIS A 107 0.95 5.18 -9.67
N GLY A 108 1.06 5.38 -10.99
CA GLY A 108 2.33 5.32 -11.72
C GLY A 108 3.25 6.51 -11.50
N VAL A 109 2.87 7.47 -10.67
CA VAL A 109 3.64 8.70 -10.40
C VAL A 109 4.11 8.72 -8.94
N SER A 110 5.41 8.67 -8.73
CA SER A 110 6.11 8.49 -7.45
C SER A 110 5.76 9.57 -6.43
N LYS A 111 5.47 10.80 -6.87
CA LYS A 111 5.02 11.88 -5.97
C LYS A 111 3.72 11.54 -5.23
N ASN A 112 2.90 10.65 -5.78
CA ASN A 112 1.59 10.25 -5.26
C ASN A 112 1.67 8.95 -4.43
N THR A 113 2.71 8.14 -4.62
CA THR A 113 2.75 6.73 -4.16
C THR A 113 4.09 6.26 -3.61
N THR A 114 5.15 7.04 -3.83
CA THR A 114 6.56 6.70 -3.64
C THR A 114 7.06 5.62 -4.58
N SER A 115 6.62 4.37 -4.41
CA SER A 115 7.07 3.23 -5.21
C SER A 115 6.11 2.06 -5.10
N LEU A 116 6.19 1.10 -6.03
CA LEU A 116 5.46 -0.17 -5.92
C LEU A 116 5.81 -0.94 -4.64
N LEU A 117 7.01 -0.74 -4.07
CA LEU A 117 7.36 -1.34 -2.79
C LEU A 117 6.41 -0.86 -1.68
N LEU A 118 6.09 0.45 -1.64
CA LEU A 118 5.14 0.96 -0.66
C LEU A 118 3.71 0.52 -0.98
N GLN A 119 3.31 0.58 -2.24
CA GLN A 119 1.93 0.28 -2.63
C GLN A 119 1.56 -1.19 -2.51
N LYS A 120 2.50 -2.08 -2.87
CA LYS A 120 2.29 -3.52 -2.95
C LYS A 120 2.97 -4.26 -1.81
N ALA A 121 4.29 -4.08 -1.68
CA ALA A 121 5.08 -4.86 -0.72
C ALA A 121 4.82 -4.45 0.74
N SER A 122 4.08 -3.36 1.00
CA SER A 122 3.57 -3.08 2.35
C SER A 122 2.76 -4.24 2.91
N HIS A 123 1.97 -4.94 2.08
CA HIS A 123 1.31 -6.19 2.49
C HIS A 123 2.32 -7.29 2.80
N ASP A 124 3.32 -7.48 1.95
CA ASP A 124 4.29 -8.56 2.11
C ASP A 124 5.13 -8.36 3.38
N ILE A 125 5.58 -7.14 3.64
CA ILE A 125 6.35 -6.75 4.83
C ILE A 125 5.49 -6.91 6.10
N ASP A 126 4.26 -6.40 6.09
CA ASP A 126 3.30 -6.56 7.19
C ASP A 126 3.07 -8.05 7.50
N MET A 127 2.85 -8.86 6.47
CA MET A 127 2.68 -10.31 6.61
C MET A 127 3.91 -11.02 7.19
N ILE A 128 5.12 -10.62 6.76
CA ILE A 128 6.37 -11.13 7.35
C ILE A 128 6.41 -10.77 8.85
N HIS A 129 6.08 -9.53 9.21
CA HIS A 129 6.11 -9.10 10.61
C HIS A 129 5.07 -9.81 11.46
N TRP A 130 3.85 -9.93 10.96
CA TRP A 130 2.73 -10.55 11.65
C TRP A 130 2.93 -12.06 11.83
N ILE A 131 3.30 -12.79 10.76
CA ILE A 131 3.53 -14.24 10.85
C ILE A 131 4.68 -14.54 11.80
N THR A 132 5.81 -13.84 11.68
CA THR A 132 7.00 -14.12 12.48
C THR A 132 6.94 -13.56 13.90
N GLY A 133 6.07 -12.57 14.15
CA GLY A 133 6.06 -11.78 15.38
C GLY A 133 7.33 -10.93 15.55
N LYS A 134 7.98 -10.53 14.45
CA LYS A 134 9.29 -9.87 14.44
C LYS A 134 9.29 -8.72 13.45
N TYR A 135 9.93 -7.62 13.84
CA TYR A 135 9.96 -6.41 13.04
C TYR A 135 11.33 -6.17 12.40
N THR A 136 11.31 -5.63 11.19
CA THR A 136 12.50 -5.26 10.42
C THR A 136 13.33 -4.20 11.14
N LYS A 137 14.66 -4.36 11.07
CA LYS A 137 15.63 -3.41 11.63
C LYS A 137 16.47 -2.72 10.58
N LYS A 138 16.68 -3.38 9.44
CA LYS A 138 17.49 -2.90 8.32
C LYS A 138 16.90 -3.42 7.02
N VAL A 139 16.99 -2.61 5.99
CA VAL A 139 16.45 -2.91 4.66
C VAL A 139 17.53 -2.59 3.62
N SER A 140 17.58 -3.40 2.57
CA SER A 140 18.30 -3.09 1.33
C SER A 140 17.36 -3.40 0.17
N ALA A 141 17.21 -2.48 -0.77
CA ALA A 141 16.29 -2.62 -1.89
C ALA A 141 16.93 -2.05 -3.16
N PHE A 142 16.59 -2.68 -4.28
CA PHE A 142 16.94 -2.24 -5.63
C PHE A 142 15.67 -2.29 -6.47
N GLY A 143 15.50 -1.32 -7.36
CA GLY A 143 14.37 -1.28 -8.28
C GLY A 143 14.72 -0.52 -9.56
N SER A 144 13.92 -0.78 -10.59
CA SER A 144 14.04 -0.19 -11.91
C SER A 144 12.66 -0.05 -12.55
N LEU A 145 12.54 0.89 -13.48
CA LEU A 145 11.43 1.04 -14.39
C LEU A 145 11.87 0.48 -15.74
N ASP A 146 11.50 -0.77 -16.02
CA ASP A 146 12.05 -1.56 -17.13
C ASP A 146 11.09 -1.69 -18.32
N TYR A 147 9.77 -1.70 -18.07
CA TYR A 147 8.74 -1.93 -19.08
C TYR A 147 7.83 -0.71 -19.29
N TYR A 148 7.31 -0.12 -18.22
CA TYR A 148 6.41 1.03 -18.31
C TYR A 148 7.15 2.37 -18.44
N GLY A 149 6.39 3.44 -18.67
CA GLY A 149 6.95 4.76 -18.96
C GLY A 149 7.44 4.89 -20.40
N GLY A 150 7.80 6.11 -20.80
CA GLY A 150 8.19 6.38 -22.18
C GLY A 150 8.05 7.85 -22.58
N ASP A 151 7.80 8.09 -23.86
CA ASP A 151 7.72 9.43 -24.46
C ASP A 151 6.29 9.86 -24.83
N LYS A 152 5.28 9.00 -24.58
CA LYS A 152 3.89 9.33 -24.92
C LYS A 152 3.39 10.52 -24.09
N PRO A 153 2.46 11.34 -24.62
CA PRO A 153 1.92 12.48 -23.88
C PRO A 153 1.17 12.07 -22.60
N ASN A 154 1.29 12.85 -21.52
CA ASN A 154 0.62 12.56 -20.25
C ASN A 154 -0.92 12.61 -20.32
N ASN A 155 -1.45 13.38 -21.27
CA ASN A 155 -2.89 13.47 -21.53
C ASN A 155 -3.39 12.38 -22.50
N LEU A 156 -2.51 11.48 -22.97
CA LEU A 156 -2.92 10.37 -23.83
C LEU A 156 -3.68 9.33 -23.00
N THR A 157 -4.88 9.01 -23.45
CA THR A 157 -5.72 7.94 -22.88
C THR A 157 -5.84 6.79 -23.87
N CYS A 158 -5.95 5.57 -23.37
CA CYS A 158 -6.01 4.36 -24.19
C CYS A 158 -7.15 4.40 -25.24
N PRO A 159 -8.39 4.87 -24.94
CA PRO A 159 -9.44 4.99 -25.95
C PRO A 159 -9.10 5.92 -27.13
N ASN A 160 -8.27 6.93 -26.88
CA ASN A 160 -7.83 7.93 -27.85
C ASN A 160 -6.44 7.62 -28.45
N CYS A 161 -5.84 6.49 -28.09
CA CYS A 161 -4.55 6.08 -28.62
C CYS A 161 -4.72 5.48 -30.01
N LYS A 162 -3.91 5.95 -30.97
CA LYS A 162 -3.86 5.41 -32.33
C LYS A 162 -3.43 3.94 -32.40
N ASP A 163 -2.70 3.47 -31.38
CA ASP A 163 -2.13 2.12 -31.30
C ASP A 163 -3.05 1.17 -30.52
N LYS A 164 -4.26 1.61 -30.11
CA LYS A 164 -5.14 0.87 -29.17
C LYS A 164 -5.53 -0.53 -29.63
N ASP A 165 -5.65 -0.75 -30.94
CA ASP A 165 -6.08 -2.04 -31.49
C ASP A 165 -4.95 -3.09 -31.51
N VAL A 166 -3.70 -2.67 -31.26
CA VAL A 166 -2.50 -3.53 -31.24
C VAL A 166 -1.72 -3.46 -29.94
N CYS A 167 -2.05 -2.54 -29.03
CA CYS A 167 -1.38 -2.36 -27.76
C CYS A 167 -1.78 -3.45 -26.76
N VAL A 168 -0.82 -4.18 -26.20
CA VAL A 168 -1.08 -5.25 -25.21
C VAL A 168 -1.48 -4.71 -23.84
N GLU A 169 -1.18 -3.44 -23.56
CA GLU A 169 -1.56 -2.70 -22.35
C GLU A 169 -2.75 -1.76 -22.62
N VAL A 170 -3.58 -2.06 -23.63
CA VAL A 170 -4.80 -1.27 -23.86
C VAL A 170 -5.80 -1.57 -22.76
N SER A 171 -6.11 -0.56 -21.96
CA SER A 171 -7.22 -0.60 -21.01
C SER A 171 -8.34 0.29 -21.54
N PRO A 172 -9.48 -0.28 -22.00
CA PRO A 172 -10.57 0.50 -22.59
C PRO A 172 -11.30 1.39 -21.57
N GLY A 173 -10.98 1.25 -20.28
CA GLY A 173 -11.51 2.04 -19.17
C GLY A 173 -11.96 1.16 -18.01
N GLY A 174 -11.55 1.54 -16.79
CA GLY A 174 -12.17 1.09 -15.55
C GLY A 174 -13.42 1.94 -15.22
N VAL A 175 -14.37 1.36 -14.47
CA VAL A 175 -15.57 2.07 -14.02
C VAL A 175 -15.17 3.09 -12.96
N GLY A 176 -15.21 4.38 -13.30
CA GLY A 176 -15.09 5.46 -12.32
C GLY A 176 -16.30 5.47 -11.36
N VAL A 177 -16.11 6.04 -10.17
CA VAL A 177 -17.23 6.35 -9.28
C VAL A 177 -18.18 7.29 -10.04
N ASN A 178 -19.45 6.92 -10.17
CA ASN A 178 -20.50 7.59 -10.98
C ASN A 178 -20.59 7.23 -12.47
N ASN A 179 -20.03 6.11 -12.92
CA ASN A 179 -20.23 5.62 -14.30
C ASN A 179 -19.65 6.56 -15.39
N GLU A 180 -18.78 7.50 -14.99
CA GLU A 180 -18.00 8.33 -15.90
C GLU A 180 -16.73 7.58 -16.31
N SER A 181 -16.51 7.46 -17.62
CA SER A 181 -15.29 6.88 -18.19
C SER A 181 -14.14 7.86 -17.99
N ILE A 182 -13.44 7.78 -16.86
CA ILE A 182 -12.09 8.32 -16.72
C ILE A 182 -11.21 7.39 -17.55
N GLY A 183 -11.07 7.68 -18.85
CA GLY A 183 -10.35 6.80 -19.76
C GLY A 183 -8.95 6.49 -19.23
N SER A 184 -8.59 5.21 -19.15
CA SER A 184 -7.29 4.76 -18.63
C SER A 184 -6.16 5.52 -19.32
N GLN A 185 -5.24 6.13 -18.55
CA GLN A 185 -4.11 6.87 -19.09
C GLN A 185 -3.11 5.90 -19.74
N CYS A 186 -2.37 6.34 -20.76
CA CYS A 186 -1.36 5.48 -21.37
C CYS A 186 -0.27 5.10 -20.35
N VAL A 187 0.07 3.80 -20.25
CA VAL A 187 1.14 3.29 -19.36
C VAL A 187 2.55 3.57 -19.88
N PHE A 188 2.70 4.15 -21.07
CA PHE A 188 3.99 4.55 -21.66
C PHE A 188 4.16 6.07 -21.70
N ARG A 189 3.42 6.79 -20.86
CA ARG A 189 3.48 8.25 -20.78
C ARG A 189 4.71 8.73 -20.00
N LYS A 190 5.13 9.97 -20.28
CA LYS A 190 6.37 10.56 -19.76
C LYS A 190 6.42 10.70 -18.23
N GLU A 191 5.29 10.89 -17.57
CA GLU A 191 5.27 11.09 -16.10
C GLU A 191 5.39 9.82 -15.26
N ILE A 192 5.38 8.63 -15.87
CA ILE A 192 5.57 7.40 -15.08
C ILE A 192 7.02 7.32 -14.64
N ASP A 193 7.21 7.23 -13.33
CA ASP A 193 8.51 7.18 -12.66
C ASP A 193 8.54 6.21 -11.48
N VAL A 194 7.48 5.42 -11.29
CA VAL A 194 7.40 4.34 -10.29
C VAL A 194 7.98 3.06 -10.83
N GLU A 195 8.92 2.45 -10.09
CA GLU A 195 9.58 1.20 -10.47
C GLU A 195 8.59 0.05 -10.68
N ASP A 196 8.75 -0.72 -11.75
CA ASP A 196 7.92 -1.90 -12.09
C ASP A 196 8.58 -3.23 -11.74
N THR A 197 9.88 -3.19 -11.47
CA THR A 197 10.67 -4.32 -11.00
C THR A 197 11.40 -3.92 -9.71
N PHE A 198 11.29 -4.74 -8.67
CA PHE A 198 12.02 -4.52 -7.43
C PHE A 198 12.43 -5.83 -6.75
N ILE A 199 13.55 -5.77 -6.02
CA ILE A 199 14.01 -6.82 -5.12
C ILE A 199 14.41 -6.16 -3.80
N GLY A 200 13.82 -6.61 -2.71
CA GLY A 200 14.12 -6.17 -1.35
C GLY A 200 14.63 -7.32 -0.48
N THR A 201 15.55 -7.01 0.43
CA THR A 201 15.95 -7.92 1.51
C THR A 201 15.85 -7.21 2.85
N GLU A 202 15.28 -7.91 3.83
CA GLU A 202 15.19 -7.43 5.20
C GLU A 202 16.22 -8.14 6.07
N GLY A 203 17.03 -7.37 6.79
CA GLY A 203 18.18 -7.84 7.55
C GLY A 203 17.93 -7.96 9.07
N ARG A 204 18.26 -9.14 9.61
CA ARG A 204 18.41 -9.53 11.04
C ARG A 204 17.19 -9.29 11.95
N ILE A 205 16.33 -10.31 11.97
CA ILE A 205 15.39 -10.58 13.07
C ILE A 205 16.18 -11.02 14.31
N ASN A 206 16.54 -10.08 15.19
CA ASN A 206 17.20 -10.40 16.47
C ASN A 206 16.17 -10.51 17.60
N HIS A 207 16.21 -11.64 18.30
CA HIS A 207 15.40 -11.95 19.47
C HIS A 207 15.98 -11.22 20.69
N HIS A 208 15.59 -9.96 20.92
CA HIS A 208 15.76 -9.30 22.21
C HIS A 208 14.40 -8.81 22.68
N TYR A 209 13.89 -9.53 23.68
CA TYR A 209 12.80 -9.15 24.56
C TYR A 209 13.09 -7.76 25.14
N GLN A 210 12.24 -6.76 24.92
CA GLN A 210 12.24 -5.53 25.69
C GLN A 210 10.84 -5.24 26.22
N ARG A 211 10.62 -5.64 27.48
CA ARG A 211 9.81 -4.88 28.43
C ARG A 211 10.40 -3.48 28.51
N ARG A 212 9.73 -2.47 27.95
CA ARG A 212 9.94 -1.04 28.23
C ARG A 212 8.74 -0.25 27.67
N LEU A 213 7.56 -0.44 28.26
CA LEU A 213 6.39 0.45 28.10
C LEU A 213 5.48 0.39 29.35
N GLN A 214 6.05 0.15 30.54
CA GLN A 214 5.30 0.19 31.81
C GLN A 214 5.90 1.15 32.85
N GLU A 215 6.85 2.00 32.46
CA GLU A 215 7.37 3.06 33.33
C GLU A 215 7.46 4.35 32.53
N GLU A 216 6.31 5.03 32.47
CA GLU A 216 6.06 6.49 32.51
C GLU A 216 4.54 6.73 32.34
#